data_AF-A0A7Y0S201-F1
#
_entry.id   AF-A0A7Y0S201-F1
#
_cell.length_a   1.000
_cell.length_b   1.000
_cell.length_c   1.000
_cell.angle_alpha   90.00
_cell.angle_beta   90.00
_cell.angle_gamma   90.00
#
_symmetry.space_group_name_H-M   'P 1'
#
loop_
_entity.id
_entity.type
_entity.pdbx_description
1 polymer ?
#
loop_
_entity_poly.entity_id
_entity_poly.type
_entity_poly.pdbx_seq_one_letter_code
_entity_poly.pdbx_strand_id
1 'polypeptide(L)'
;HPTKYAEVLVKRMEAAGAEAYLVNTGWNGTGKRISIQDTRGIIDAILDGSIEDAPTKHIPIFNLEVPTSLPGVDPSILDPRDTYV
;
A
#
# COMPACT_ATOMS: atom_id res chain seq x y z
N HIS A 1 -11.42 -0.38 24.89
CA HIS A 1 -10.05 -0.81 24.54
C HIS A 1 -10.00 -1.05 23.03
N PRO A 2 -8.99 -0.56 22.29
CA PRO A 2 -8.88 -0.71 20.84
C PRO A 2 -9.01 -2.15 20.33
N THR A 3 -8.60 -3.13 21.14
CA THR A 3 -8.68 -4.57 20.80
C THR A 3 -10.08 -5.05 20.46
N LYS A 4 -11.13 -4.49 21.09
CA LYS A 4 -12.52 -4.88 20.76
C LYS A 4 -12.88 -4.59 19.30
N TYR A 5 -12.36 -3.49 18.74
CA TYR A 5 -12.61 -3.15 17.34
C TYR A 5 -11.79 -4.03 16.40
N ALA A 6 -10.53 -4.31 16.77
CA ALA A 6 -9.67 -5.21 16.01
C ALA A 6 -10.25 -6.62 15.90
N GLU A 7 -10.75 -7.19 17.00
CA GLU A 7 -11.38 -8.53 17.02
C GLU A 7 -12.59 -8.61 16.07
N VAL A 8 -13.46 -7.59 16.10
CA VAL A 8 -14.63 -7.54 15.22
C VAL A 8 -14.23 -7.38 13.76
N LEU A 9 -13.21 -6.56 13.47
CA LEU A 9 -12.71 -6.35 12.11
C LEU A 9 -12.12 -7.65 11.54
N VAL A 10 -11.23 -8.32 12.27
CA VAL A 10 -10.61 -9.59 11.85
C VAL A 10 -11.68 -10.63 11.50
N LYS A 11 -12.67 -10.83 12.38
CA LYS A 11 -13.75 -11.80 12.13
C LYS A 11 -14.54 -11.49 10.86
N ARG A 12 -14.74 -10.22 10.52
CA ARG A 12 -15.48 -9.81 9.31
C ARG A 12 -14.66 -9.98 8.05
N MET A 13 -13.36 -9.69 8.12
CA MET A 13 -12.44 -9.91 7.00
C MET A 13 -12.32 -11.40 6.67
N GLU A 14 -12.11 -12.26 7.67
CA GLU A 14 -12.04 -13.71 7.50
C GLU A 14 -13.32 -14.28 6.86
N ALA A 15 -14.49 -13.85 7.34
CA ALA A 15 -15.77 -14.33 6.82
C ALA A 15 -16.05 -13.89 5.37
N ALA A 16 -15.44 -12.80 4.92
CA ALA A 16 -15.61 -12.27 3.57
C ALA A 16 -14.46 -12.64 2.61
N GLY A 17 -13.36 -13.22 3.12
CA GLY A 17 -12.13 -13.38 2.35
C GLY A 17 -11.53 -12.05 1.92
N ALA A 18 -11.63 -11.00 2.76
CA ALA A 18 -11.15 -9.67 2.43
C ALA A 18 -9.65 -9.51 2.74
N GLU A 19 -8.98 -8.74 1.90
CA GLU A 19 -7.57 -8.39 2.05
C GLU A 19 -7.41 -6.98 2.64
N ALA A 20 -6.23 -6.69 3.20
CA ALA A 20 -5.93 -5.37 3.76
C ALA A 20 -4.62 -4.81 3.19
N TYR A 21 -4.64 -3.53 2.86
CA TYR A 21 -3.51 -2.79 2.34
C TYR A 21 -3.21 -1.58 3.21
N LEU A 22 -1.94 -1.20 3.29
CA LEU A 22 -1.47 0.01 3.96
C LEU A 22 -1.02 1.03 2.90
N VAL A 23 -1.81 2.09 2.69
CA VAL A 23 -1.51 3.13 1.70
C VAL A 23 -1.04 4.40 2.41
N ASN A 24 0.18 4.86 2.10
CA ASN A 24 0.68 6.14 2.61
C ASN A 24 0.11 7.30 1.78
N THR A 25 -0.81 8.09 2.34
CA THR A 25 -1.33 9.34 1.73
C THR A 25 -0.63 10.61 2.26
N GLY A 26 0.46 10.40 2.99
CA GLY A 26 1.27 11.42 3.66
C GLY A 26 2.43 11.87 2.79
N TRP A 27 3.64 11.86 3.37
CA TRP A 27 4.88 12.38 2.79
C TRP A 27 5.85 11.25 2.43
N ASN A 28 6.80 11.57 1.54
CA ASN A 28 7.93 10.73 1.18
C ASN A 28 9.28 11.40 1.52
N GLY A 29 10.40 10.76 1.15
CA GLY A 29 11.76 11.22 1.45
C GLY A 29 12.12 12.60 0.89
N THR A 30 11.38 13.11 -0.09
CA THR A 30 11.57 14.47 -0.63
C THR A 30 11.00 15.58 0.26
N GLY A 31 10.28 15.22 1.32
CA GLY A 31 9.54 16.17 2.16
C GLY A 31 8.25 16.70 1.52
N LYS A 32 7.85 16.17 0.36
CA LYS A 32 6.57 16.47 -0.30
C LYS A 32 5.55 15.36 -0.03
N ARG A 33 4.27 15.71 -0.16
CA ARG A 33 3.19 14.73 -0.13
C ARG A 33 3.23 13.86 -1.39
N ILE A 34 2.87 12.59 -1.26
CA ILE A 34 2.62 11.71 -2.40
C ILE A 34 1.50 12.35 -3.25
N SER A 35 1.66 12.31 -4.57
CA SER A 35 0.69 12.96 -5.45
C SER A 35 -0.67 12.27 -5.34
N ILE A 36 -1.75 13.04 -5.48
CA ILE A 36 -3.10 12.46 -5.48
C ILE A 36 -3.33 11.56 -6.69
N GLN A 37 -2.61 11.81 -7.79
CA GLN A 37 -2.66 10.98 -8.99
C GLN A 37 -2.07 9.59 -8.70
N ASP A 38 -0.87 9.52 -8.10
CA ASP A 38 -0.26 8.24 -7.72
C ASP A 38 -1.12 7.49 -6.70
N THR A 39 -1.65 8.21 -5.70
CA THR A 39 -2.53 7.60 -4.69
C THR A 39 -3.76 6.99 -5.34
N ARG A 40 -4.38 7.69 -6.31
CA ARG A 40 -5.54 7.14 -7.05
C ARG A 40 -5.15 5.93 -7.88
N GLY A 41 -4.00 5.95 -8.56
CA GLY A 41 -3.50 4.79 -9.31
C GLY A 41 -3.28 3.57 -8.41
N ILE A 42 -2.77 3.76 -7.19
CA ILE A 42 -2.64 2.67 -6.20
C ILE A 42 -4.02 2.13 -5.79
N ILE A 43 -4.99 3.01 -5.54
CA ILE A 43 -6.36 2.59 -5.17
C ILE A 43 -7.03 1.85 -6.34
N ASP A 44 -6.88 2.32 -7.57
CA ASP A 44 -7.42 1.65 -8.75
C ASP A 44 -6.83 0.24 -8.88
N ALA A 45 -5.52 0.09 -8.70
CA ALA A 45 -4.84 -1.22 -8.74
C ALA A 45 -5.29 -2.20 -7.64
N ILE A 46 -5.64 -1.67 -6.46
CA ILE A 46 -6.23 -2.47 -5.37
C ILE A 46 -7.64 -2.93 -5.73
N LEU A 47 -8.45 -2.04 -6.30
CA LEU A 47 -9.86 -2.32 -6.59
C LEU A 47 -10.06 -3.20 -7.83
N ASP A 48 -9.16 -3.11 -8.82
CA ASP A 48 -9.20 -3.92 -10.05
C ASP A 48 -8.44 -5.25 -9.94
N GLY A 49 -7.69 -5.44 -8.84
CA GLY A 49 -6.93 -6.67 -8.54
C GLY A 49 -5.56 -6.74 -9.23
N SER A 50 -5.16 -5.74 -10.02
CA SER A 50 -3.86 -5.76 -10.71
C SER A 50 -2.67 -5.70 -9.75
N ILE A 51 -2.86 -5.27 -8.50
CA ILE A 51 -1.84 -5.31 -7.47
C ILE A 51 -1.48 -6.75 -7.04
N GLU A 52 -2.42 -7.70 -7.14
CA GLU A 52 -2.22 -9.10 -6.72
C GLU A 52 -1.29 -9.87 -7.65
N ASP A 53 -1.24 -9.48 -8.93
CA ASP A 53 -0.36 -10.08 -9.93
C ASP A 53 0.97 -9.32 -10.08
N ALA A 54 1.13 -8.20 -9.37
CA ALA A 54 2.31 -7.36 -9.48
C ALA A 54 3.53 -8.02 -8.81
N PRO A 55 4.73 -8.00 -9.44
CA PRO A 55 5.93 -8.51 -8.78
C PRO A 55 6.22 -7.68 -7.52
N THR A 56 6.41 -8.34 -6.39
CA THR A 56 6.61 -7.68 -5.10
C THR A 56 8.05 -7.77 -4.59
N LYS A 57 8.38 -6.93 -3.62
CA LYS A 57 9.59 -7.01 -2.81
C LYS A 57 9.28 -6.69 -1.36
N HIS A 58 10.11 -7.19 -0.45
CA HIS A 58 10.01 -6.86 0.97
C HIS A 58 10.87 -5.63 1.30
N ILE A 59 10.27 -4.66 2.01
CA ILE A 59 10.99 -3.52 2.59
C ILE A 59 11.57 -3.95 3.95
N PRO A 60 12.87 -3.69 4.23
CA PRO A 60 13.49 -4.04 5.50
C PRO A 60 12.86 -3.31 6.69
N ILE A 61 13.13 -3.78 7.90
CA ILE A 61 12.64 -3.25 9.20
C ILE A 61 11.16 -3.53 9.45
N PHE A 62 10.27 -3.00 8.60
CA PHE A 62 8.82 -3.18 8.75
C PHE A 62 8.32 -4.48 8.11
N ASN A 63 9.12 -5.10 7.24
CA ASN A 63 8.77 -6.32 6.51
C ASN A 63 7.46 -6.18 5.71
N LEU A 64 7.27 -5.01 5.10
CA LEU A 64 6.13 -4.75 4.23
C LEU A 64 6.42 -5.31 2.84
N GLU A 65 5.47 -6.07 2.30
CA GLU A 65 5.45 -6.45 0.90
C GLU A 65 4.91 -5.28 0.08
N VAL A 66 5.68 -4.84 -0.92
CA VAL A 66 5.29 -3.74 -1.80
C VAL A 66 5.45 -4.13 -3.27
N PRO A 67 4.57 -3.66 -4.16
CA PRO A 67 4.72 -3.88 -5.59
C PRO A 67 5.96 -3.15 -6.12
N THR A 68 6.62 -3.74 -7.09
CA THR A 68 7.79 -3.15 -7.78
C THR A 68 7.37 -2.23 -8.93
N SER A 69 6.14 -2.39 -9.42
CA SER A 69 5.53 -1.54 -10.45
C SER A 69 4.01 -1.67 -10.38
N LEU A 70 3.29 -0.58 -10.68
CA LEU A 70 1.83 -0.59 -10.86
C LEU A 70 1.45 0.23 -12.10
N PRO A 71 0.39 -0.14 -12.83
CA PRO A 71 -0.11 0.65 -13.95
C PRO A 71 -0.48 2.08 -13.49
N GLY A 72 0.05 3.09 -14.20
CA GLY A 72 -0.33 4.49 -13.93
C GLY A 72 0.27 5.11 -12.65
N VAL A 73 1.20 4.42 -11.98
CA VAL A 73 1.91 4.92 -10.79
C VAL A 73 3.40 5.04 -11.09
N ASP A 74 4.04 6.12 -10.66
CA ASP A 74 5.50 6.27 -10.79
C ASP A 74 6.24 5.21 -9.94
N PRO A 75 7.03 4.29 -10.53
CA PRO A 75 7.71 3.24 -9.77
C PRO A 75 8.68 3.78 -8.70
N SER A 76 9.21 4.99 -8.87
CA SER A 76 10.17 5.59 -7.94
C SER A 76 9.58 5.92 -6.57
N ILE A 77 8.25 5.90 -6.43
CA ILE A 77 7.57 6.16 -5.15
C ILE A 77 7.17 4.88 -4.40
N LEU A 78 7.25 3.71 -5.05
CA LEU A 78 6.78 2.43 -4.49
C LEU A 78 7.74 1.87 -3.44
N ASP A 79 9.04 2.13 -3.59
CA ASP A 79 10.01 1.95 -2.51
C ASP A 79 10.25 3.30 -1.81
N PRO A 80 9.88 3.44 -0.52
CA PRO A 80 10.03 4.71 0.17
C PRO A 80 11.50 5.18 0.22
N ARG A 81 12.48 4.28 0.11
CA ARG A 81 13.92 4.59 0.15
C ARG A 81 14.38 5.36 -1.09
N ASP A 82 13.73 5.16 -2.24
CA ASP A 82 14.16 5.73 -3.53
C ASP A 82 13.89 7.24 -3.62
N THR A 83 13.12 7.79 -2.67
CA THR A 83 12.75 9.21 -2.62
C THR A 83 13.63 10.05 -1.68
N TYR A 84 14.60 9.43 -0.98
CA TYR A 84 15.57 10.14 -0.15
C TYR A 84 16.78 10.57 -0.98
N VAL A 85 17.24 11.81 -0.75
CA VAL A 85 18.51 12.36 -1.27
C VAL A 85 19.59 12.38 -0.21
#